data_AF-A0A349ZSR6-F1
#
_entry.id   AF-A0A349ZSR6-F1
#
_cell.length_a   1.000
_cell.length_b   1.000
_cell.length_c   1.000
_cell.angle_alpha   90.00
_cell.angle_beta   90.00
_cell.angle_gamma   90.00
#
_symmetry.space_group_name_H-M   'P 1'
#
loop_
_entity.id
_entity.type
_entity.pdbx_description
1 polymer ?
#
loop_
_entity_poly.entity_id
_entity_poly.type
_entity_poly.pdbx_seq_one_letter_code
_entity_poly.pdbx_strand_id
1 'polypeptide(L)'
;MKKRIIATLLAACTAISLTACAGAVPTAPAADSAAPAADTAAEAESSAPEGAQELSFWTFQAAHQTFMEDAAKRWNETYPDRPIDFKAETLGYDDLHNNLMISLQTGTGAPDIADIEISMYANFITGDEESIPLVPLNDIIEPDKENLIMGRFDNYANHGNYYGVDYHVGATCLMYNKEIFEEAGVDINSIETWDDFKEAGKVIREKTGKYIMACETT
;
A
#
# COMPACT_ATOMS: atom_id res chain seq x y z
N MET A 1 49.81 -28.70 -19.67
CA MET A 1 49.61 -28.88 -21.12
C MET A 1 48.22 -29.52 -21.29
N LYS A 2 47.16 -28.82 -21.66
CA LYS A 2 46.86 -28.30 -23.00
C LYS A 2 46.06 -27.00 -22.91
N LYS A 3 46.23 -26.21 -23.96
CA LYS A 3 45.84 -24.81 -24.16
C LYS A 3 44.51 -24.74 -24.91
N ARG A 4 43.72 -23.69 -24.58
CA ARG A 4 43.08 -22.68 -25.47
C ARG A 4 41.92 -23.17 -26.37
N ILE A 5 40.74 -22.55 -26.52
CA ILE A 5 40.16 -21.17 -26.45
C ILE A 5 39.46 -20.88 -27.82
N ILE A 6 38.32 -20.16 -27.78
CA ILE A 6 37.65 -19.34 -28.84
C ILE A 6 36.79 -20.10 -29.88
N ALA A 7 35.45 -19.97 -29.80
CA ALA A 7 34.55 -18.95 -30.43
C ALA A 7 34.24 -19.31 -31.91
N THR A 8 33.05 -19.05 -32.48
CA THR A 8 32.59 -17.70 -32.86
C THR A 8 31.21 -17.80 -33.56
N LEU A 9 30.30 -16.84 -33.29
CA LEU A 9 29.37 -16.11 -34.22
C LEU A 9 28.35 -16.92 -35.10
N LEU A 10 27.22 -16.42 -35.60
CA LEU A 10 26.38 -15.20 -35.48
C LEU A 10 25.13 -15.46 -36.35
N ALA A 11 23.98 -14.90 -35.95
CA ALA A 11 22.85 -14.39 -36.76
C ALA A 11 22.40 -15.06 -38.08
N ALA A 12 21.08 -15.23 -38.23
CA ALA A 12 20.21 -14.27 -38.94
C ALA A 12 18.99 -14.95 -39.61
N CYS A 13 17.89 -14.18 -39.66
CA CYS A 13 16.77 -14.20 -40.61
C CYS A 13 15.71 -15.32 -40.47
N THR A 14 14.42 -15.09 -40.16
CA THR A 14 13.34 -14.22 -40.70
C THR A 14 12.31 -15.06 -41.49
N ALA A 15 11.03 -14.79 -41.19
CA ALA A 15 9.79 -14.97 -41.98
C ALA A 15 8.99 -16.30 -41.95
N ILE A 16 7.84 -16.19 -41.26
CA ILE A 16 6.44 -16.33 -41.75
C ILE A 16 6.06 -17.59 -42.54
N SER A 17 5.04 -18.31 -42.05
CA SER A 17 3.89 -18.75 -42.85
C SER A 17 2.68 -19.09 -41.98
N LEU A 18 1.57 -18.42 -42.25
CA LEU A 18 0.21 -18.76 -41.83
C LEU A 18 -0.17 -20.16 -42.35
N THR A 19 -0.81 -20.97 -41.51
CA THR A 19 -1.67 -22.06 -41.99
C THR A 19 -2.98 -22.04 -41.22
N ALA A 20 -3.98 -21.47 -41.87
CA ALA A 20 -5.39 -21.67 -41.55
C ALA A 20 -5.80 -23.10 -41.90
N CYS A 21 -6.56 -23.75 -41.01
CA CYS A 21 -7.48 -24.82 -41.39
C CYS A 21 -8.75 -24.67 -40.56
N ALA A 22 -9.81 -24.28 -41.26
CA ALA A 22 -11.19 -24.24 -40.81
C ALA A 22 -11.71 -25.67 -40.57
N GLY A 23 -12.42 -25.87 -39.46
CA GLY A 23 -13.33 -27.00 -39.26
C GLY A 23 -14.76 -26.54 -39.52
N ALA A 24 -15.40 -27.13 -40.53
CA ALA A 24 -16.81 -26.90 -40.87
C ALA A 24 -17.71 -27.90 -40.13
N VAL A 25 -18.80 -27.42 -39.54
CA VAL A 25 -20.00 -28.20 -39.13
C VAL A 25 -21.24 -27.33 -39.47
N PRO A 26 -22.37 -27.90 -39.95
CA PRO A 26 -23.29 -27.23 -40.87
C PRO A 26 -24.42 -26.42 -40.24
N THR A 27 -24.91 -25.48 -41.05
CA THR A 27 -25.97 -24.47 -40.86
C THR A 27 -27.39 -25.03 -40.76
N ALA A 28 -28.23 -24.40 -39.92
CA ALA A 28 -29.69 -24.23 -40.06
C ALA A 28 -30.11 -22.91 -39.38
N PRO A 29 -31.25 -22.28 -39.76
CA PRO A 29 -31.28 -20.90 -40.27
C PRO A 29 -31.55 -19.77 -39.26
N ALA A 30 -31.27 -18.56 -39.75
CA ALA A 30 -31.27 -17.27 -39.08
C ALA A 30 -32.60 -16.82 -38.43
N ALA A 31 -32.47 -16.19 -37.27
CA ALA A 31 -33.39 -15.17 -36.77
C ALA A 31 -32.58 -13.88 -36.54
N ASP A 32 -33.02 -12.83 -37.21
CA ASP A 32 -32.48 -11.48 -37.22
C ASP A 32 -32.75 -10.80 -35.86
N SER A 33 -31.70 -10.34 -35.18
CA SER A 33 -31.80 -9.40 -34.07
C SER A 33 -30.43 -8.75 -33.87
N ALA A 34 -30.27 -7.60 -34.52
CA ALA A 34 -29.22 -6.65 -34.22
C ALA A 34 -29.39 -6.14 -32.78
N ALA A 35 -28.49 -6.56 -31.88
CA ALA A 35 -28.26 -5.90 -30.60
C ALA A 35 -27.11 -4.89 -30.80
N PRO A 36 -27.25 -3.63 -30.35
CA PRO A 36 -26.15 -2.68 -30.42
C PRO A 36 -25.04 -3.10 -29.46
N ALA A 37 -23.80 -3.05 -29.94
CA ALA A 37 -22.61 -3.28 -29.14
C ALA A 37 -22.57 -2.29 -27.98
N ALA A 38 -22.45 -2.82 -26.76
CA ALA A 38 -22.15 -2.03 -25.58
C ALA A 38 -20.71 -1.52 -25.72
N ASP A 39 -20.59 -0.20 -25.81
CA ASP A 39 -19.35 0.54 -25.80
C ASP A 39 -18.61 0.23 -24.49
N THR A 40 -17.54 -0.56 -24.59
CA THR A 40 -16.63 -0.80 -23.48
C THR A 40 -15.80 0.47 -23.36
N ALA A 41 -16.20 1.35 -22.45
CA ALA A 41 -15.38 2.48 -22.04
C ALA A 41 -14.05 1.93 -21.53
N ALA A 42 -13.01 2.05 -22.36
CA ALA A 42 -11.65 1.90 -21.92
C ALA A 42 -11.44 2.88 -20.77
N GLU A 43 -11.02 2.37 -19.62
CA GLU A 43 -10.37 3.20 -18.61
C GLU A 43 -9.25 3.96 -19.32
N ALA A 44 -9.43 5.27 -19.45
CA ALA A 44 -8.37 6.13 -19.89
C ALA A 44 -7.29 6.03 -18.81
N GLU A 45 -6.23 5.27 -19.09
CA GLU A 45 -4.94 5.49 -18.45
C GLU A 45 -4.66 6.99 -18.60
N SER A 46 -4.74 7.70 -17.47
CA SER A 46 -4.32 9.09 -17.41
C SER A 46 -2.82 9.09 -17.72
N SER A 47 -2.49 9.33 -18.99
CA SER A 47 -1.11 9.46 -19.43
C SER A 47 -0.43 10.52 -18.55
N ALA A 48 0.67 10.13 -17.91
CA ALA A 48 1.43 11.02 -17.04
C ALA A 48 1.76 12.34 -17.76
N PRO A 49 1.78 13.48 -17.05
CA PRO A 49 2.13 14.76 -17.66
C PRO A 49 3.50 14.68 -18.35
N GLU A 50 3.63 15.30 -19.52
CA GLU A 50 4.90 15.33 -20.24
C GLU A 50 5.99 16.01 -19.38
N GLY A 51 7.12 15.34 -19.17
CA GLY A 51 8.20 15.81 -18.30
C GLY A 51 7.99 15.54 -16.80
N ALA A 52 6.99 14.74 -16.42
CA ALA A 52 6.78 14.34 -15.04
C ALA A 52 7.93 13.48 -14.49
N GLN A 53 8.35 13.77 -13.26
CA GLN A 53 9.28 12.92 -12.52
C GLN A 53 8.54 11.68 -12.02
N GLU A 54 8.99 10.50 -12.43
CA GLU A 54 8.46 9.26 -11.89
C GLU A 54 8.85 9.11 -10.41
N LEU A 55 7.88 8.72 -9.58
CA LEU A 55 8.07 8.38 -8.17
C LEU A 55 7.33 7.08 -7.87
N SER A 56 8.06 6.08 -7.39
CA SER A 56 7.54 4.79 -6.98
C SER A 56 7.24 4.74 -5.48
N PHE A 57 6.12 4.11 -5.12
CA PHE A 57 5.65 3.99 -3.74
C PHE A 57 5.15 2.58 -3.44
N TRP A 58 5.67 1.95 -2.38
CA TRP A 58 5.11 0.71 -1.85
C TRP A 58 4.36 0.94 -0.56
N THR A 59 3.18 0.32 -0.44
CA THR A 59 2.41 0.27 0.82
C THR A 59 1.84 -1.13 1.06
N PHE A 60 1.50 -1.42 2.32
CA PHE A 60 0.83 -2.65 2.72
C PHE A 60 -0.68 -2.44 2.92
N GLN A 61 -1.18 -1.23 2.65
CA GLN A 61 -2.56 -0.84 2.90
C GLN A 61 -3.15 -0.08 1.71
N ALA A 62 -4.19 -0.64 1.10
CA ALA A 62 -4.84 -0.04 -0.08
C ALA A 62 -5.39 1.36 0.20
N ALA A 63 -5.88 1.61 1.42
CA ALA A 63 -6.33 2.95 1.81
C ALA A 63 -5.20 4.00 1.80
N HIS A 64 -3.96 3.60 2.14
CA HIS A 64 -2.80 4.49 2.08
C HIS A 64 -2.41 4.77 0.63
N GLN A 65 -2.48 3.77 -0.26
CA GLN A 65 -2.29 3.97 -1.70
C GLN A 65 -3.26 5.02 -2.23
N THR A 66 -4.56 4.87 -1.98
CA THR A 66 -5.57 5.84 -2.42
C THR A 66 -5.31 7.25 -1.87
N PHE A 67 -4.91 7.36 -0.60
CA PHE A 67 -4.58 8.64 0.02
C PHE A 67 -3.37 9.31 -0.67
N MET A 68 -2.31 8.56 -0.95
CA MET A 68 -1.09 9.08 -1.57
C MET A 68 -1.29 9.42 -3.06
N GLU A 69 -2.10 8.66 -3.78
CA GLU A 69 -2.49 8.97 -5.16
C GLU A 69 -3.30 10.29 -5.22
N ASP A 70 -4.24 10.51 -4.30
CA ASP A 70 -4.93 11.81 -4.18
C ASP A 70 -3.97 12.95 -3.85
N ALA A 71 -3.00 12.72 -2.94
CA ALA A 71 -1.97 13.70 -2.63
C ALA A 71 -1.11 14.04 -3.85
N ALA A 72 -0.71 13.05 -4.65
CA ALA A 72 0.04 13.25 -5.89
C ALA A 72 -0.77 14.03 -6.94
N LYS A 73 -2.07 13.75 -7.06
CA LYS A 73 -2.97 14.54 -7.92
C LYS A 73 -3.02 16.00 -7.47
N ARG A 74 -3.24 16.26 -6.18
CA ARG A 74 -3.25 17.63 -5.62
C ARG A 74 -1.91 18.34 -5.79
N TRP A 75 -0.80 17.62 -5.67
CA TRP A 75 0.53 18.14 -5.96
C TRP A 75 0.64 18.62 -7.41
N ASN A 76 0.25 17.79 -8.38
CA ASN A 76 0.30 18.13 -9.81
C ASN A 76 -0.61 19.31 -10.18
N GLU A 77 -1.76 19.44 -9.53
CA GLU A 77 -2.66 20.60 -9.69
C GLU A 77 -2.04 21.88 -9.12
N THR A 78 -1.31 21.78 -8.00
CA THR A 78 -0.71 22.92 -7.29
C THR A 78 0.62 23.36 -7.91
N TYR A 79 1.42 22.40 -8.40
CA TYR A 79 2.78 22.61 -8.91
C TYR A 79 2.93 22.06 -10.35
N PRO A 80 2.22 22.65 -11.32
CA PRO A 80 2.23 22.17 -12.71
C PRO A 80 3.59 22.31 -13.40
N ASP A 81 4.53 23.08 -12.82
CA ASP A 81 5.90 23.27 -13.28
C ASP A 81 6.86 22.15 -12.86
N ARG A 82 6.44 21.30 -11.91
CA ARG A 82 7.20 20.14 -11.42
C ARG A 82 6.29 18.93 -11.20
N PRO A 83 5.64 18.44 -12.28
CA PRO A 83 4.70 17.34 -12.17
C PRO A 83 5.41 16.04 -11.78
N ILE A 84 4.67 15.16 -11.12
CA ILE A 84 5.10 13.80 -10.76
C ILE A 84 4.21 12.76 -11.43
N ASP A 85 4.83 11.65 -11.85
CA ASP A 85 4.14 10.42 -12.24
C ASP A 85 4.24 9.43 -11.08
N PHE A 86 3.19 9.38 -10.26
CA PHE A 86 3.19 8.60 -9.02
C PHE A 86 2.73 7.16 -9.27
N LYS A 87 3.62 6.20 -9.03
CA LYS A 87 3.38 4.76 -9.21
C LYS A 87 3.30 4.08 -7.85
N ALA A 88 2.07 3.82 -7.40
CA ALA A 88 1.84 3.13 -6.14
C ALA A 88 1.54 1.64 -6.35
N GLU A 89 2.06 0.80 -5.46
CA GLU A 89 1.78 -0.63 -5.41
C GLU A 89 1.42 -1.03 -3.97
N THR A 90 0.29 -1.70 -3.80
CA THR A 90 -0.09 -2.33 -2.53
C THR A 90 0.36 -3.78 -2.50
N LEU A 91 1.26 -4.11 -1.57
CA LEU A 91 1.77 -5.45 -1.31
C LEU A 91 1.10 -6.04 -0.04
N GLY A 92 1.26 -7.35 0.18
CA GLY A 92 0.92 -7.94 1.48
C GLY A 92 1.81 -7.36 2.60
N TYR A 93 1.30 -7.36 3.85
CA TYR A 93 2.03 -6.83 5.00
C TYR A 93 3.46 -7.35 5.11
N ASP A 94 3.63 -8.68 5.14
CA ASP A 94 4.96 -9.28 5.23
C ASP A 94 5.77 -9.09 3.94
N ASP A 95 5.10 -9.14 2.78
CA ASP A 95 5.77 -9.01 1.48
C ASP A 95 6.42 -7.64 1.31
N LEU A 96 5.75 -6.56 1.70
CA LEU A 96 6.33 -5.22 1.66
C LEU A 96 7.63 -5.16 2.46
N HIS A 97 7.58 -5.56 3.74
CA HIS A 97 8.71 -5.39 4.64
C HIS A 97 9.89 -6.29 4.26
N ASN A 98 9.60 -7.54 3.84
CA ASN A 98 10.63 -8.48 3.39
C ASN A 98 11.26 -8.02 2.07
N ASN A 99 10.45 -7.63 1.07
CA ASN A 99 10.96 -7.20 -0.23
C ASN A 99 11.75 -5.90 -0.11
N LEU A 100 11.28 -4.95 0.71
CA LEU A 100 12.00 -3.70 0.97
C LEU A 100 13.36 -3.98 1.61
N MET A 101 13.41 -4.81 2.67
CA MET A 101 14.67 -5.15 3.33
C MET A 101 15.68 -5.79 2.36
N ILE A 102 15.22 -6.73 1.53
CA ILE A 102 16.06 -7.37 0.50
C ILE A 102 16.55 -6.34 -0.53
N SER A 103 15.66 -5.47 -1.00
CA SER A 103 15.99 -4.46 -2.01
C SER A 103 17.02 -3.44 -1.50
N LEU A 104 16.86 -3.01 -0.25
CA LEU A 104 17.80 -2.11 0.42
C LEU A 104 19.17 -2.79 0.66
N GLN A 105 19.19 -4.05 1.07
CA GLN A 105 20.45 -4.81 1.26
C GLN A 105 21.19 -5.09 -0.05
N THR A 106 20.47 -5.30 -1.15
CA THR A 106 21.06 -5.53 -2.47
C THR A 106 21.40 -4.23 -3.20
N GLY A 107 20.85 -3.10 -2.74
CA GLY A 107 21.03 -1.77 -3.35
C GLY A 107 20.27 -1.60 -4.67
N THR A 108 19.28 -2.45 -4.95
CA THR A 108 18.53 -2.44 -6.22
C THR A 108 17.07 -2.79 -6.01
N GLY A 109 16.17 -2.13 -6.73
CA GLY A 109 14.74 -2.48 -6.79
C GLY A 109 13.87 -1.93 -5.65
N ALA A 110 14.44 -1.17 -4.73
CA ALA A 110 13.65 -0.47 -3.71
C ALA A 110 12.85 0.67 -4.37
N PRO A 111 11.64 0.97 -3.88
CA PRO A 111 10.88 2.12 -4.33
C PRO A 111 11.53 3.42 -3.82
N ASP A 112 11.13 4.55 -4.40
CA ASP A 112 11.56 5.88 -3.92
C ASP A 112 10.97 6.17 -2.52
N ILE A 113 9.76 5.66 -2.25
CA ILE A 113 9.04 5.83 -0.99
C ILE A 113 8.47 4.47 -0.55
N ALA A 114 8.59 4.14 0.74
CA ALA A 114 7.95 2.96 1.30
C ALA A 114 7.21 3.29 2.60
N ASP A 115 5.99 2.79 2.70
CA ASP A 115 5.18 2.81 3.91
C ASP A 115 5.56 1.62 4.80
N ILE A 116 6.52 1.88 5.68
CA ILE A 116 7.03 0.92 6.66
C ILE A 116 6.17 1.01 7.92
N GLU A 117 5.62 -0.11 8.36
CA GLU A 117 4.80 -0.15 9.56
C GLU A 117 5.65 0.15 10.82
N ILE A 118 5.05 0.89 11.76
CA ILE A 118 5.74 1.47 12.92
C ILE A 118 6.47 0.42 13.78
N SER A 119 5.92 -0.78 13.95
CA SER A 119 6.54 -1.88 14.70
C SER A 119 7.71 -2.53 13.96
N MET A 120 7.75 -2.41 12.63
CA MET A 120 8.84 -2.92 11.79
C MET A 120 9.97 -1.90 11.60
N TYR A 121 9.72 -0.61 11.85
CA TYR A 121 10.63 0.48 11.49
C TYR A 121 12.02 0.35 12.12
N ALA A 122 12.09 -0.10 13.38
CA ALA A 122 13.36 -0.30 14.09
C ALA A 122 14.31 -1.26 13.36
N ASN A 123 13.79 -2.19 12.55
CA ASN A 123 14.61 -3.12 11.76
C ASN A 123 15.39 -2.42 10.65
N PHE A 124 14.94 -1.25 10.20
CA PHE A 124 15.54 -0.50 9.09
C PHE A 124 16.52 0.58 9.56
N ILE A 125 16.44 1.00 10.81
CA ILE A 125 17.25 2.10 11.35
C ILE A 125 18.20 1.65 12.46
N THR A 126 18.37 0.34 12.65
CA THR A 126 19.33 -0.22 13.61
C THR A 126 20.73 -0.37 13.00
N GLY A 127 21.76 -0.40 13.84
CA GLY A 127 23.16 -0.50 13.43
C GLY A 127 23.89 0.84 13.47
N ASP A 128 25.06 0.89 12.84
CA ASP A 128 25.85 2.11 12.68
C ASP A 128 25.18 3.03 11.65
N GLU A 129 25.36 4.35 11.78
CA GLU A 129 24.71 5.35 10.92
C GLU A 129 24.95 5.07 9.42
N GLU A 130 26.18 4.67 9.05
CA GLU A 130 26.54 4.37 7.66
C GLU A 130 25.89 3.10 7.11
N SER A 131 25.31 2.27 7.97
CA SER A 131 24.62 1.04 7.59
C SER A 131 23.11 1.21 7.43
N ILE A 132 22.56 2.36 7.85
CA ILE A 132 21.13 2.65 7.70
C ILE A 132 20.84 2.94 6.22
N PRO A 133 20.01 2.12 5.55
CA PRO A 133 19.77 2.23 4.11
C PRO A 133 18.68 3.26 3.75
N LEU A 134 18.27 4.09 4.72
CA LEU A 134 17.26 5.13 4.55
C LEU A 134 17.92 6.51 4.54
N VAL A 135 17.34 7.43 3.77
CA VAL A 135 17.86 8.79 3.64
C VAL A 135 17.50 9.59 4.91
N PRO A 136 18.44 10.34 5.53
CA PRO A 136 18.09 11.26 6.60
C PRO A 136 17.25 12.42 6.06
N LEU A 137 16.15 12.71 6.74
CA LEU A 137 15.12 13.68 6.33
C LEU A 137 15.12 14.95 7.19
N ASN A 138 16.20 15.20 7.96
CA ASN A 138 16.31 16.35 8.85
C ASN A 138 16.06 17.68 8.12
N ASP A 139 16.58 17.85 6.90
CA ASP A 139 16.39 19.08 6.12
C ASP A 139 14.93 19.35 5.73
N ILE A 140 14.08 18.32 5.76
CA ILE A 140 12.65 18.41 5.48
C ILE A 140 11.86 18.60 6.78
N ILE A 141 12.23 17.88 7.84
CA ILE A 141 11.50 17.84 9.11
C ILE A 141 11.81 19.05 9.99
N GLU A 142 13.09 19.43 10.11
CA GLU A 142 13.55 20.52 10.98
C GLU A 142 12.84 21.86 10.70
N PRO A 143 12.66 22.29 9.43
CA PRO A 143 11.95 23.54 9.14
C PRO A 143 10.45 23.53 9.47
N ASP A 144 9.83 22.35 9.59
CA ASP A 144 8.38 22.20 9.74
C ASP A 144 7.94 21.61 11.09
N LYS A 145 8.87 21.48 12.06
CA LYS A 145 8.62 20.87 13.37
C LYS A 145 7.39 21.41 14.12
N GLU A 146 7.08 22.68 13.95
CA GLU A 146 5.93 23.32 14.63
C GLU A 146 4.58 22.77 14.13
N ASN A 147 4.53 22.23 12.91
CA ASN A 147 3.35 21.62 12.32
C ASN A 147 3.30 20.09 12.49
N LEU A 148 4.33 19.51 13.12
CA LEU A 148 4.50 18.07 13.29
C LEU A 148 4.33 17.63 14.74
N ILE A 149 3.79 16.43 14.94
CA ILE A 149 3.68 15.83 16.28
C ILE A 149 5.01 15.18 16.63
N MET A 150 5.98 15.98 17.09
CA MET A 150 7.37 15.53 17.28
C MET A 150 7.53 14.34 18.23
N GLY A 151 6.62 14.14 19.20
CA GLY A 151 6.63 12.95 20.07
C GLY A 151 6.43 11.62 19.33
N ARG A 152 6.05 11.64 18.04
CA ARG A 152 5.94 10.46 17.17
C ARG A 152 7.27 10.13 16.48
N PHE A 153 8.13 11.13 16.29
CA PHE A 153 9.32 11.02 15.46
C PHE A 153 10.44 10.19 16.09
N ASP A 154 10.40 9.96 17.40
CA ASP A 154 11.34 9.08 18.10
C ASP A 154 11.36 7.65 17.52
N ASN A 155 10.23 7.16 16.98
CA ASN A 155 10.15 5.84 16.35
C ASN A 155 10.91 5.76 15.02
N TYR A 156 11.17 6.92 14.40
CA TYR A 156 11.81 7.06 13.10
C TYR A 156 13.19 7.72 13.22
N ALA A 157 13.69 7.92 14.44
CA ALA A 157 14.93 8.61 14.71
C ALA A 157 16.02 7.66 15.19
N ASN A 158 17.22 7.80 14.65
CA ASN A 158 18.43 7.20 15.22
C ASN A 158 19.65 8.05 14.88
N HIS A 159 20.70 8.00 15.70
CA HIS A 159 21.95 8.78 15.52
C HIS A 159 21.74 10.30 15.31
N GLY A 160 20.65 10.86 15.82
CA GLY A 160 20.30 12.29 15.63
C GLY A 160 19.64 12.62 14.29
N ASN A 161 19.42 11.62 13.43
CA ASN A 161 18.73 11.76 12.16
C ASN A 161 17.29 11.23 12.25
N TYR A 162 16.39 11.81 11.46
CA TYR A 162 15.06 11.27 11.22
C TYR A 162 15.05 10.55 9.87
N TYR A 163 14.62 9.30 9.82
CA TYR A 163 14.61 8.48 8.60
C TYR A 163 13.21 8.27 8.02
N GLY A 164 12.18 8.80 8.69
CA GLY A 164 10.79 8.68 8.30
C GLY A 164 9.96 9.88 8.73
N VAL A 165 8.82 10.04 8.06
CA VAL A 165 7.80 11.05 8.37
C VAL A 165 6.51 10.33 8.71
N ASP A 166 5.99 10.59 9.90
CA ASP A 166 4.67 10.11 10.30
C ASP A 166 3.59 10.90 9.56
N TYR A 167 2.72 10.21 8.82
CA TYR A 167 1.56 10.81 8.17
C TYR A 167 0.23 10.28 8.69
N HIS A 168 0.25 9.34 9.65
CA HIS A 168 -0.96 8.76 10.22
C HIS A 168 -0.80 8.46 11.71
N VAL A 169 -1.59 9.17 12.52
CA VAL A 169 -1.75 8.86 13.95
C VAL A 169 -3.07 8.13 14.17
N GLY A 170 -2.98 6.84 14.46
CA GLY A 170 -4.13 6.03 14.87
C GLY A 170 -4.47 6.24 16.34
N ALA A 171 -5.72 6.60 16.64
CA ALA A 171 -6.26 6.53 17.99
C ALA A 171 -6.97 5.19 18.19
N THR A 172 -6.70 4.51 19.31
CA THR A 172 -7.49 3.32 19.69
C THR A 172 -8.88 3.78 20.12
N CYS A 173 -9.88 3.32 19.39
CA CYS A 173 -11.28 3.62 19.66
C CYS A 173 -12.06 2.33 19.92
N LEU A 174 -13.05 2.40 20.79
CA LEU A 174 -14.06 1.35 20.91
C LEU A 174 -15.23 1.67 19.98
N MET A 175 -15.48 0.80 19.01
CA MET A 175 -16.72 0.83 18.23
C MET A 175 -17.71 -0.17 18.82
N TYR A 176 -18.97 0.24 18.97
CA TYR A 176 -20.01 -0.62 19.56
C TYR A 176 -21.33 -0.49 18.79
N ASN A 177 -22.14 -1.53 18.84
CA ASN A 177 -23.49 -1.52 18.26
C ASN A 177 -24.49 -0.98 19.29
N LYS A 178 -25.04 0.20 18.99
CA LYS A 178 -26.00 0.89 19.88
C LYS A 178 -27.26 0.06 20.16
N GLU A 179 -27.79 -0.63 19.16
CA GLU A 179 -29.02 -1.43 19.30
C GLU A 179 -28.83 -2.58 20.29
N ILE A 180 -27.65 -3.24 20.28
CA ILE A 180 -27.33 -4.32 21.24
C ILE A 180 -27.25 -3.77 22.66
N PHE A 181 -26.64 -2.60 22.85
CA PHE A 181 -26.52 -1.95 24.16
C PHE A 181 -27.90 -1.52 24.69
N GLU A 182 -28.73 -0.94 23.82
CA GLU A 182 -30.10 -0.54 24.14
C GLU A 182 -30.99 -1.74 24.50
N GLU A 183 -30.94 -2.83 23.72
CA GLU A 183 -31.66 -4.08 24.01
C GLU A 183 -31.25 -4.69 25.36
N ALA A 184 -29.95 -4.61 25.69
CA ALA A 184 -29.43 -5.06 26.98
C ALA A 184 -29.72 -4.07 28.13
N GLY A 185 -30.13 -2.84 27.83
CA GLY A 185 -30.27 -1.75 28.80
C GLY A 185 -28.94 -1.39 29.48
N VAL A 186 -27.84 -1.42 28.72
CA VAL A 186 -26.49 -1.04 29.18
C VAL A 186 -26.13 0.33 28.61
N ASP A 187 -25.78 1.28 29.47
CA ASP A 187 -25.26 2.58 29.06
C ASP A 187 -23.74 2.51 28.89
N ILE A 188 -23.25 2.74 27.67
CA ILE A 188 -21.82 2.76 27.37
C ILE A 188 -21.06 3.80 28.20
N ASN A 189 -21.69 4.93 28.55
CA ASN A 189 -21.03 5.99 29.32
C ASN A 189 -20.83 5.62 30.79
N SER A 190 -21.49 4.56 31.26
CA SER A 190 -21.26 4.01 32.61
C SER A 190 -20.05 3.08 32.69
N ILE A 191 -19.44 2.74 31.54
CA ILE A 191 -18.29 1.85 31.46
C ILE A 191 -17.01 2.70 31.50
N GLU A 192 -16.38 2.78 32.67
CA GLU A 192 -15.15 3.55 32.86
C GLU A 192 -13.91 2.65 32.97
N THR A 193 -14.11 1.40 33.41
CA THR A 193 -13.03 0.44 33.64
C THR A 193 -13.19 -0.86 32.85
N TRP A 194 -12.11 -1.64 32.77
CA TRP A 194 -12.15 -2.97 32.16
C TRP A 194 -13.06 -3.95 32.90
N ASP A 195 -13.21 -3.79 34.22
CA ASP A 195 -14.15 -4.59 35.01
C ASP A 195 -15.60 -4.21 34.65
N ASP A 196 -15.92 -2.92 34.50
CA ASP A 196 -17.23 -2.49 34.01
C ASP A 196 -17.53 -3.04 32.62
N PHE A 197 -16.54 -3.00 31.71
CA PHE A 197 -16.66 -3.52 30.36
C PHE A 197 -16.95 -5.02 30.36
N LYS A 198 -16.29 -5.77 31.23
CA LYS A 198 -16.51 -7.21 31.40
C LYS A 198 -17.90 -7.51 31.97
N GLU A 199 -18.35 -6.80 33.00
CA GLU A 199 -19.67 -7.01 33.59
C GLU A 199 -20.79 -6.61 32.61
N ALA A 200 -20.65 -5.50 31.90
CA ALA A 200 -21.53 -5.11 30.80
C ALA A 200 -21.60 -6.19 29.72
N GLY A 201 -20.46 -6.80 29.39
CA GLY A 201 -20.39 -7.92 28.45
C GLY A 201 -21.20 -9.14 28.88
N LYS A 202 -21.21 -9.47 30.18
CA LYS A 202 -22.05 -10.56 30.71
C LYS A 202 -23.53 -10.22 30.60
N VAL A 203 -23.93 -8.99 30.95
CA VAL A 203 -25.33 -8.54 30.86
C VAL A 203 -25.83 -8.55 29.42
N ILE A 204 -25.02 -8.04 28.48
CA ILE A 204 -25.33 -8.09 27.04
C ILE A 204 -25.50 -9.54 26.60
N ARG A 205 -24.57 -10.44 27.01
CA ARG A 205 -24.64 -11.85 26.63
C ARG A 205 -25.90 -12.53 27.16
N GLU A 206 -26.27 -12.28 28.41
CA GLU A 206 -27.44 -12.85 29.05
C GLU A 206 -28.74 -12.38 28.39
N LYS A 207 -28.87 -11.08 28.10
CA LYS A 207 -30.12 -10.49 27.60
C LYS A 207 -30.33 -10.65 26.10
N THR A 208 -29.26 -10.56 25.31
CA THR A 208 -29.34 -10.47 23.84
C THR A 208 -28.78 -11.72 23.14
N GLY A 209 -28.03 -12.56 23.86
CA GLY A 209 -27.27 -13.65 23.25
C GLY A 209 -26.14 -13.18 22.32
N LYS A 210 -25.73 -11.90 22.37
CA LYS A 210 -24.62 -11.33 21.59
C LYS A 210 -23.37 -11.14 22.46
N TYR A 211 -22.24 -10.80 21.86
CA TYR A 211 -20.99 -10.48 22.57
C TYR A 211 -20.71 -8.98 22.49
N ILE A 212 -20.15 -8.41 23.56
CA ILE A 212 -19.77 -6.98 23.62
C ILE A 212 -18.57 -6.64 22.73
N MET A 213 -17.68 -7.62 22.51
CA MET A 213 -16.52 -7.48 21.64
C MET A 213 -16.30 -8.75 20.82
N ALA A 214 -15.78 -8.58 19.61
CA ALA A 214 -15.09 -9.63 18.90
C ALA A 214 -13.59 -9.49 19.18
N CYS A 215 -12.93 -10.57 19.54
CA CYS A 215 -11.48 -10.61 19.63
C CYS A 215 -11.00 -11.45 18.45
N GLU A 216 -10.30 -10.81 17.53
CA GLU A 216 -9.59 -11.52 16.48
C GLU A 216 -8.24 -11.94 17.06
N THR A 217 -8.01 -13.25 17.16
CA THR A 217 -6.71 -13.79 17.54
C THR A 217 -6.02 -14.25 16.26
N THR A 218 -4.97 -13.53 15.86
CA THR A 218 -4.02 -13.97 14.84
C THR A 218 -2.98 -14.92 15.41
#